data_AF-D0E4I5-F1
#
_entry.id   AF-D0E4I5-F1
#
_cell.length_a   1.000
_cell.length_b   1.000
_cell.length_c   1.000
_cell.angle_alpha   90.00
_cell.angle_beta   90.00
_cell.angle_gamma   90.00
#
_symmetry.space_group_name_H-M   'P 1'
#
loop_
_entity.id
_entity.type
_entity.pdbx_description
1 polymer ?
#
loop_
_entity_poly.entity_id
_entity_poly.type
_entity_poly.pdbx_seq_one_letter_code
_entity_poly.pdbx_strand_id
1 'polypeptide(L)'
;VVPQPAILKPKPLWTGKQLLSIAIPSGIHLQRTDGGNSLLSPKDNGMLIVDGKVMFGVVDKKTVGSGGGGLIHTVMREKGPKICAELFGNIQKVVNYWLLHNGFSIGIGDAIADASTMKEITHAISSAKEQVQEIIYKAQHNELELKPGMTLRESFEGEVSRTLNDARDSAGRSAEMNLKDLNNVKQMVSAGSKGSFINIAQMSACVGQQMVEGKRIAFGFADRSLPHFTKDDFSPESKGFVENSYLRGLTPQEFFFHAMAGREGLIDTAVKTAET
;
A
#
# COMPACT_ATOMS: atom_id res chain seq x y z
N VAL A 1 -20.05 33.21 12.75
CA VAL A 1 -20.64 32.81 14.04
C VAL A 1 -19.80 31.66 14.59
N VAL A 2 -19.33 31.75 15.84
CA VAL A 2 -18.58 30.64 16.46
C VAL A 2 -19.57 29.51 16.80
N PRO A 3 -19.34 28.26 16.34
CA PRO A 3 -20.26 27.17 16.63
C PRO A 3 -20.22 26.80 18.11
N GLN A 4 -21.32 26.26 18.63
CA GLN A 4 -21.35 25.74 20.00
C GLN A 4 -20.37 24.56 20.15
N PRO A 5 -19.56 24.52 21.21
CA PRO A 5 -18.61 23.42 21.44
C PRO A 5 -19.35 22.09 21.63
N ALA A 6 -18.76 21.01 21.12
CA ALA A 6 -19.29 19.66 21.31
C ALA A 6 -19.25 19.21 22.78
N ILE A 7 -18.24 19.66 23.53
CA ILE A 7 -18.09 19.37 24.96
C ILE A 7 -18.18 20.69 25.72
N LEU A 8 -19.13 20.82 26.64
CA LEU A 8 -19.36 22.05 27.42
C LEU A 8 -18.68 22.02 28.80
N LYS A 9 -18.64 20.85 29.43
CA LYS A 9 -18.04 20.63 30.76
C LYS A 9 -17.04 19.49 30.68
N PRO A 10 -15.91 19.53 31.44
CA PRO A 10 -15.51 20.59 32.37
C PRO A 10 -14.92 21.84 31.68
N LYS A 11 -14.47 21.72 30.43
CA LYS A 11 -13.94 22.82 29.61
C LYS A 11 -14.63 22.81 28.25
N PRO A 12 -14.94 23.98 27.66
CA PRO A 12 -15.45 24.04 26.29
C PRO A 12 -14.41 23.53 25.29
N LEU A 13 -14.73 22.44 24.58
CA LEU A 13 -13.87 21.84 23.55
C LEU A 13 -14.67 21.59 22.26
N TRP A 14 -14.04 21.89 21.12
CA TRP A 14 -14.54 21.63 19.78
C TRP A 14 -13.86 20.41 19.18
N THR A 15 -14.57 19.65 18.36
CA THR A 15 -13.99 18.53 17.62
C THR A 15 -13.40 18.99 16.29
N GLY A 16 -12.42 18.24 15.77
CA GLY A 16 -11.89 18.49 14.42
C GLY A 16 -12.97 18.46 13.34
N LYS A 17 -13.93 17.54 13.46
CA LYS A 17 -15.10 17.43 12.56
C LYS A 17 -15.98 18.68 12.61
N GLN A 18 -16.22 19.27 13.78
CA GLN A 18 -16.96 20.52 13.90
C GLN A 18 -16.28 21.65 13.15
N LEU A 19 -14.96 21.81 13.32
CA LEU A 19 -14.21 22.87 12.64
C LEU A 19 -14.17 22.66 11.13
N LEU A 20 -13.95 21.43 10.67
CA LEU A 20 -13.97 21.10 9.24
C LEU A 20 -15.35 21.32 8.61
N SER A 21 -16.42 21.04 9.34
CA SER A 21 -17.80 21.25 8.87
C SER A 21 -18.10 22.73 8.56
N ILE A 22 -17.38 23.68 9.17
CA ILE A 22 -17.54 25.12 8.87
C ILE A 22 -17.15 25.42 7.42
N ALA A 23 -16.20 24.65 6.86
CA ALA A 23 -15.78 24.83 5.47
C ALA A 23 -16.78 24.26 4.46
N ILE A 24 -17.65 23.32 4.88
CA ILE A 24 -18.61 22.65 4.01
C ILE A 24 -19.87 23.52 3.89
N PRO A 25 -20.37 23.81 2.67
CA PRO A 25 -21.57 24.63 2.51
C PRO A 25 -22.81 23.91 3.04
N SER A 26 -23.79 24.68 3.51
CA SER A 26 -25.08 24.16 3.97
C SER A 26 -25.86 23.50 2.83
N GLY A 27 -26.74 22.55 3.17
CA GLY A 27 -27.55 21.79 2.23
C GLY A 27 -26.80 20.71 1.46
N ILE A 28 -25.56 20.37 1.85
CA ILE A 28 -24.85 19.20 1.32
C ILE A 28 -25.19 17.97 2.15
N HIS A 29 -25.60 16.90 1.46
CA HIS A 29 -25.87 15.60 2.06
C HIS A 29 -25.01 14.54 1.40
N LEU A 30 -24.29 13.76 2.21
CA LEU A 30 -23.45 12.66 1.72
C LEU A 30 -23.53 11.50 2.68
N GLN A 31 -23.82 10.31 2.16
CA GLN A 31 -23.84 9.07 2.92
C GLN A 31 -22.97 8.03 2.23
N ARG A 32 -21.98 7.51 2.96
CA ARG A 32 -21.15 6.38 2.55
C ARG A 32 -21.15 5.34 3.65
N THR A 33 -21.56 4.12 3.31
CA THR A 33 -21.51 2.95 4.19
C THR A 33 -20.32 2.07 3.80
N ASP A 34 -19.25 2.13 4.59
CA ASP A 34 -18.12 1.23 4.42
C ASP A 34 -18.37 -0.04 5.26
N GLY A 35 -18.38 -1.23 4.63
CA GLY A 35 -18.37 -2.52 5.33
C GLY A 35 -19.67 -2.94 6.05
N GLY A 36 -20.83 -2.51 5.56
CA GLY A 36 -22.14 -2.93 6.12
C GLY A 36 -22.52 -2.30 7.46
N ASN A 37 -21.89 -1.17 7.81
CA ASN A 37 -22.10 -0.52 9.10
C ASN A 37 -23.54 -0.04 9.33
N SER A 38 -23.97 -0.20 10.58
CA SER A 38 -25.13 0.49 11.17
C SER A 38 -24.90 2.02 11.21
N LEU A 39 -25.97 2.80 11.43
CA LEU A 39 -25.91 4.27 11.60
C LEU A 39 -24.99 4.70 12.76
N LEU A 40 -24.66 3.78 13.67
CA LEU A 40 -23.62 3.93 14.69
C LEU A 40 -22.36 3.21 14.22
N SER A 41 -21.35 3.96 13.80
CA SER A 41 -20.07 3.43 13.33
C SER A 41 -19.06 3.33 14.48
N PRO A 42 -18.82 2.14 15.07
CA PRO A 42 -17.95 2.00 16.25
C PRO A 42 -16.47 2.28 15.94
N LYS A 43 -16.07 2.12 14.67
CA LYS A 43 -14.70 2.37 14.19
C LYS A 43 -14.55 3.73 13.51
N ASP A 44 -15.58 4.57 13.54
CA ASP A 44 -15.64 5.84 12.79
C ASP A 44 -15.40 5.67 11.27
N ASN A 45 -15.81 4.51 10.76
CA ASN A 45 -15.80 4.12 9.34
C ASN A 45 -17.04 4.66 8.61
N GLY A 46 -16.95 4.78 7.29
CA GLY A 46 -17.99 5.41 6.47
C GLY A 46 -17.92 6.93 6.53
N MET A 47 -18.98 7.58 6.03
CA MET A 47 -19.10 9.03 6.09
C MET A 47 -20.58 9.42 6.11
N LEU A 48 -20.97 10.32 7.01
CA LEU A 48 -22.28 10.93 6.99
C LEU A 48 -22.17 12.45 7.17
N ILE A 49 -22.60 13.17 6.14
CA ILE A 49 -22.70 14.63 6.13
C ILE A 49 -24.18 14.96 5.96
N VAL A 50 -24.73 15.76 6.87
CA VAL A 50 -26.12 16.22 6.83
C VAL A 50 -26.12 17.74 6.93
N ASP A 51 -26.70 18.41 5.94
CA ASP A 51 -26.78 19.87 5.88
C ASP A 51 -25.41 20.56 6.08
N GLY A 52 -24.39 20.02 5.41
CA GLY A 52 -23.01 20.51 5.52
C GLY A 52 -22.29 20.20 6.83
N LYS A 53 -22.88 19.40 7.73
CA LYS A 53 -22.25 19.01 9.01
C LYS A 53 -21.83 17.54 8.99
N VAL A 54 -20.57 17.28 9.33
CA VAL A 54 -20.04 15.92 9.46
C VAL A 54 -20.54 15.31 10.77
N MET A 55 -21.37 14.27 10.66
CA MET A 55 -21.99 13.58 11.80
C MET A 55 -21.09 12.45 12.31
N PHE A 56 -20.58 11.60 11.42
CA PHE A 56 -19.59 10.57 11.72
C PHE A 56 -18.72 10.28 10.49
N GLY A 57 -17.62 9.55 10.70
CA GLY A 57 -16.68 9.19 9.65
C GLY A 57 -15.41 10.01 9.70
N VAL A 58 -14.26 9.35 9.52
CA VAL A 58 -12.98 10.02 9.26
C VAL A 58 -12.95 10.52 7.81
N VAL A 59 -12.58 11.78 7.61
CA VAL A 59 -12.46 12.36 6.27
C VAL A 59 -11.15 11.93 5.64
N ASP A 60 -11.24 11.05 4.64
CA ASP A 60 -10.13 10.42 3.92
C ASP A 60 -10.19 10.71 2.41
N LYS A 61 -9.23 10.16 1.65
CA LYS A 61 -9.22 10.24 0.17
C LYS A 61 -10.55 9.81 -0.46
N LYS A 62 -11.26 8.84 0.11
CA LYS A 62 -12.55 8.39 -0.44
C LYS A 62 -13.63 9.47 -0.32
N THR A 63 -13.53 10.38 0.64
CA THR A 63 -14.49 11.47 0.83
C THR A 63 -14.10 12.74 0.08
N VAL A 64 -12.85 13.20 0.23
CA VAL A 64 -12.37 14.49 -0.33
C VAL A 64 -11.50 14.34 -1.57
N GLY A 65 -11.29 13.11 -2.06
CA GLY A 65 -10.55 12.87 -3.29
C GLY A 65 -11.40 13.08 -4.55
N SER A 66 -10.80 12.77 -5.70
CA SER A 66 -11.44 12.87 -7.03
C SER A 66 -12.40 11.71 -7.35
N GLY A 67 -12.72 10.87 -6.38
CA GLY A 67 -13.60 9.72 -6.58
C GLY A 67 -15.04 10.14 -6.90
N GLY A 68 -15.72 9.33 -7.72
CA GLY A 68 -17.14 9.52 -8.00
C GLY A 68 -17.98 9.45 -6.72
N GLY A 69 -18.87 10.42 -6.54
CA GLY A 69 -19.74 10.50 -5.36
C GLY A 69 -19.05 11.02 -4.08
N GLY A 70 -17.82 11.53 -4.19
CA GLY A 70 -17.16 12.24 -3.10
C GLY A 70 -17.73 13.63 -2.86
N LEU A 71 -17.28 14.28 -1.77
CA LEU A 71 -17.74 15.60 -1.33
C LEU A 71 -17.60 16.67 -2.44
N ILE A 72 -16.47 16.68 -3.14
CA ILE A 72 -16.20 17.63 -4.23
C ILE A 72 -17.20 17.42 -5.37
N HIS A 73 -17.49 16.16 -5.73
CA HIS A 73 -18.45 15.85 -6.78
C HIS A 73 -19.85 16.33 -6.41
N THR A 74 -20.30 16.06 -5.17
CA THR A 74 -21.61 16.49 -4.67
C THR A 74 -21.72 18.01 -4.64
N VAL A 75 -20.72 18.71 -4.11
CA VAL A 75 -20.75 20.19 -4.03
C VAL A 75 -20.74 20.82 -5.42
N MET A 76 -19.95 20.29 -6.35
CA MET A 76 -19.94 20.75 -7.75
C MET A 76 -21.32 20.61 -8.40
N ARG A 77 -22.05 19.54 -8.10
CA ARG A 77 -23.39 19.28 -8.67
C ARG A 77 -24.49 20.08 -7.99
N GLU A 78 -24.46 20.22 -6.67
CA GLU A 78 -25.54 20.85 -5.89
C GLU A 78 -25.37 22.37 -5.75
N LYS A 79 -24.13 22.87 -5.68
CA LYS A 79 -23.81 24.29 -5.40
C LYS A 79 -23.06 24.98 -6.54
N GLY A 80 -22.63 24.22 -7.55
CA GLY A 80 -21.95 24.75 -8.73
C GLY A 80 -20.46 25.05 -8.54
N PRO A 81 -19.78 25.47 -9.61
CA PRO A 81 -18.32 25.54 -9.67
C PRO A 81 -17.69 26.59 -8.76
N LYS A 82 -18.33 27.76 -8.59
CA LYS A 82 -17.78 28.86 -7.78
C LYS A 82 -17.66 28.46 -6.31
N ILE A 83 -18.74 27.93 -5.74
CA ILE A 83 -18.77 27.47 -4.33
C ILE A 83 -17.84 26.26 -4.16
N CYS A 84 -17.78 25.36 -5.15
CA CYS A 84 -16.85 24.24 -5.12
C CYS A 84 -15.38 24.70 -5.13
N ALA A 85 -15.03 25.74 -5.89
CA ALA A 85 -13.69 26.31 -5.89
C ALA A 85 -13.33 26.97 -4.54
N GLU A 86 -14.28 27.68 -3.94
CA GLU A 86 -14.12 28.25 -2.59
C GLU A 86 -13.94 27.16 -1.52
N LEU A 87 -14.66 26.03 -1.65
CA LEU A 87 -14.52 24.89 -0.75
C LEU A 87 -13.08 24.37 -0.66
N PHE A 88 -12.37 24.26 -1.79
CA PHE A 88 -10.96 23.86 -1.79
C PHE A 88 -10.11 24.81 -0.94
N GLY A 89 -10.26 26.12 -1.17
CA GLY A 89 -9.54 27.14 -0.42
C GLY A 89 -9.86 27.12 1.07
N ASN A 90 -11.13 26.93 1.42
CA ASN A 90 -11.58 26.90 2.82
C ASN A 90 -11.03 25.68 3.57
N ILE A 91 -11.16 24.48 2.98
CA ILE A 91 -10.63 23.24 3.59
C ILE A 91 -9.10 23.35 3.73
N GLN A 92 -8.39 23.76 2.68
CA GLN A 92 -6.94 23.87 2.71
C GLN A 92 -6.46 24.85 3.76
N LYS A 93 -7.07 26.04 3.89
CA LYS A 93 -6.68 27.03 4.91
C LYS A 93 -6.83 26.47 6.33
N VAL A 94 -7.96 25.83 6.63
CA VAL A 94 -8.23 25.26 7.96
C VAL A 94 -7.27 24.12 8.27
N VAL A 95 -7.13 23.16 7.36
CA VAL A 95 -6.28 21.97 7.58
C VAL A 95 -4.80 22.33 7.61
N ASN A 96 -4.32 23.20 6.72
CA ASN A 96 -2.92 23.62 6.71
C ASN A 96 -2.55 24.42 7.96
N TYR A 97 -3.46 25.29 8.44
CA TYR A 97 -3.22 26.04 9.68
C TYR A 97 -3.18 25.10 10.90
N TRP A 98 -4.06 24.10 10.95
CA TRP A 98 -4.03 23.07 11.98
C TRP A 98 -2.74 22.24 11.91
N LEU A 99 -2.37 21.78 10.71
CA LEU A 99 -1.18 20.95 10.49
C LEU A 99 0.11 21.69 10.83
N LEU A 100 0.16 23.01 10.57
CA LEU A 100 1.30 23.87 10.95
C LEU A 100 1.58 23.82 12.46
N HIS A 101 0.54 23.76 13.30
CA HIS A 101 0.70 23.73 14.75
C HIS A 101 0.79 22.31 15.32
N ASN A 102 0.18 21.33 14.66
CA ASN A 102 0.27 19.92 15.07
C ASN A 102 1.64 19.32 14.72
N GLY A 103 2.16 19.66 13.54
CA GLY A 103 3.31 18.99 12.94
C GLY A 103 2.96 17.60 12.40
N PHE A 104 3.68 17.18 11.36
CA PHE A 104 3.67 15.82 10.85
C PHE A 104 5.03 15.52 10.23
N SER A 105 5.62 14.38 10.58
CA SER A 105 6.96 14.00 10.13
C SER A 105 7.04 12.50 9.95
N ILE A 106 8.03 12.05 9.18
CA ILE A 106 8.35 10.65 8.97
C ILE A 106 9.83 10.44 9.27
N GLY A 107 10.17 9.36 9.95
CA GLY A 107 11.55 8.98 10.21
C GLY A 107 11.83 7.51 9.90
N ILE A 108 13.09 7.12 10.07
CA ILE A 108 13.50 5.71 9.94
C ILE A 108 12.74 4.80 10.91
N GLY A 109 12.37 5.33 12.09
CA GLY A 109 11.59 4.60 13.09
C GLY A 109 10.21 4.16 12.61
N ASP A 110 9.63 4.84 11.61
CA ASP A 110 8.35 4.44 11.03
C ASP A 110 8.49 3.22 10.09
N ALA A 111 9.71 2.86 9.68
CA ALA A 111 9.98 1.68 8.86
C ALA A 111 10.43 0.46 9.69
N ILE A 112 10.69 0.62 10.98
CA ILE A 112 11.14 -0.46 11.86
C ILE A 112 9.93 -1.23 12.37
N ALA A 113 9.88 -2.53 12.09
CA ALA A 113 8.90 -3.45 12.67
C ALA A 113 9.40 -4.03 14.00
N ASP A 114 8.47 -4.47 14.85
CA ASP A 114 8.80 -5.08 16.14
C ASP A 114 9.61 -6.38 15.95
N ALA A 115 10.46 -6.71 16.93
CA ALA A 115 11.34 -7.89 16.83
C ALA A 115 10.57 -9.22 16.70
N SER A 116 9.38 -9.33 17.30
CA SER A 116 8.49 -10.48 17.13
C SER A 116 8.01 -10.59 15.68
N THR A 117 7.53 -9.47 15.11
CA THR A 117 7.09 -9.38 13.72
C THR A 117 8.21 -9.71 12.74
N MET A 118 9.43 -9.24 13.00
CA MET A 118 10.59 -9.56 12.16
C MET A 118 10.92 -11.07 12.17
N LYS A 119 10.73 -11.75 13.31
CA LYS A 119 10.87 -13.21 13.37
C LYS A 119 9.79 -13.92 12.57
N GLU A 120 8.53 -13.47 12.67
CA GLU A 120 7.42 -14.00 11.87
C GLU A 120 7.66 -13.82 10.37
N ILE A 121 8.11 -12.63 9.95
CA ILE A 121 8.46 -12.34 8.55
C ILE A 121 9.57 -13.27 8.06
N THR A 122 10.64 -13.41 8.84
CA THR A 122 11.78 -14.28 8.48
C THR A 122 11.35 -15.75 8.38
N HIS A 123 10.49 -16.20 9.30
CA HIS A 123 9.93 -17.55 9.28
C HIS A 123 9.02 -17.76 8.06
N ALA A 124 8.15 -16.80 7.73
CA ALA A 124 7.28 -16.87 6.57
C ALA A 124 8.08 -16.97 5.25
N ILE A 125 9.15 -16.19 5.13
CA ILE A 125 10.04 -16.25 3.95
C ILE A 125 10.80 -17.57 3.91
N SER A 126 11.32 -18.05 5.05
CA SER A 126 12.03 -19.34 5.13
C SER A 126 11.12 -20.51 4.72
N SER A 127 9.89 -20.54 5.24
CA SER A 127 8.89 -21.55 4.88
C SER A 127 8.55 -21.51 3.38
N ALA A 128 8.46 -20.31 2.79
CA ALA A 128 8.23 -20.18 1.35
C ALA A 128 9.42 -20.70 0.52
N LYS A 129 10.66 -20.49 0.95
CA LYS A 129 11.85 -21.04 0.29
C LYS A 129 11.86 -22.57 0.35
N GLU A 130 11.50 -23.15 1.50
CA GLU A 130 11.36 -24.60 1.66
C GLU A 130 10.29 -25.16 0.70
N GLN A 131 9.13 -24.52 0.59
CA GLN A 131 8.09 -24.91 -0.37
C GLN A 131 8.58 -24.83 -1.82
N VAL A 132 9.33 -23.79 -2.19
CA VAL A 132 9.93 -23.70 -3.53
C VAL A 132 10.93 -24.83 -3.76
N GLN A 133 11.71 -25.21 -2.76
CA GLN A 133 12.65 -26.32 -2.85
C GLN A 133 11.94 -27.67 -3.04
N GLU A 134 10.79 -27.87 -2.39
CA GLU A 134 9.93 -29.04 -2.65
C GLU A 134 9.38 -29.04 -4.09
N ILE A 135 8.95 -27.89 -4.61
CA ILE A 135 8.48 -27.77 -5.99
C ILE A 135 9.60 -28.09 -6.98
N ILE A 136 10.83 -27.61 -6.73
CA ILE A 136 12.02 -27.94 -7.52
C ILE A 136 12.29 -29.45 -7.48
N TYR A 137 12.23 -30.06 -6.31
CA TYR A 137 12.44 -31.50 -6.14
C TYR A 137 11.42 -32.32 -6.94
N LYS A 138 10.13 -31.99 -6.84
CA LYS A 138 9.05 -32.65 -7.61
C LYS A 138 9.24 -32.48 -9.11
N ALA A 139 9.65 -31.30 -9.56
CA ALA A 139 9.91 -31.04 -10.98
C ALA A 139 11.09 -31.88 -11.51
N GLN A 140 12.16 -32.05 -10.73
CA GLN A 140 13.31 -32.87 -11.09
C GLN A 140 12.99 -34.37 -11.15
N HIS A 141 12.07 -34.85 -10.30
CA HIS A 141 11.60 -36.24 -10.29
C HIS A 141 10.41 -36.49 -11.24
N ASN A 142 10.01 -35.47 -12.01
CA ASN A 142 8.88 -35.52 -12.94
C ASN A 142 7.54 -35.89 -12.26
N GLU A 143 7.39 -35.49 -11.00
CA GLU A 143 6.19 -35.67 -10.16
C GLU A 143 5.28 -34.42 -10.18
N LEU A 144 5.68 -33.36 -10.87
CA LEU A 144 4.93 -32.11 -10.96
C LEU A 144 3.77 -32.24 -11.96
N GLU A 145 2.54 -31.95 -11.51
CA GLU A 145 1.37 -31.94 -12.37
C GLU A 145 1.34 -30.72 -13.30
N LEU A 146 1.05 -30.97 -14.57
CA LEU A 146 0.92 -29.94 -15.61
C LEU A 146 -0.42 -29.21 -15.47
N LYS A 147 -0.39 -27.89 -15.49
CA LYS A 147 -1.63 -27.10 -15.58
C LYS A 147 -2.18 -27.13 -17.01
N PRO A 148 -3.50 -27.12 -17.20
CA PRO A 148 -4.12 -27.17 -18.52
C PRO A 148 -3.60 -26.04 -19.44
N GLY A 149 -3.11 -26.40 -20.62
CA GLY A 149 -2.63 -25.44 -21.63
C GLY A 149 -1.24 -24.83 -21.33
N MET A 150 -0.51 -25.34 -20.34
CA MET A 150 0.84 -24.87 -19.99
C MET A 150 1.88 -25.97 -20.19
N THR A 151 3.11 -25.57 -20.53
CA THR A 151 4.26 -26.48 -20.50
C THR A 151 4.66 -26.82 -19.06
N LEU A 152 5.52 -27.84 -18.88
CA LEU A 152 6.03 -28.23 -17.56
C LEU A 152 6.77 -27.06 -16.90
N ARG A 153 7.62 -26.36 -17.67
CA ARG A 153 8.37 -25.20 -17.19
C ARG A 153 7.47 -24.03 -16.83
N GLU A 154 6.44 -23.74 -17.62
CA GLU A 154 5.49 -22.68 -17.29
C GLU A 154 4.64 -23.01 -16.06
N SER A 155 4.24 -24.28 -15.91
CA SER A 155 3.51 -24.75 -14.73
C SER A 155 4.36 -24.59 -13.47
N PHE A 156 5.63 -25.01 -13.54
CA PHE A 156 6.64 -24.82 -12.49
C PHE A 156 6.86 -23.34 -12.14
N GLU A 157 7.17 -22.50 -13.13
CA GLU A 157 7.43 -21.07 -12.91
C GLU A 157 6.21 -20.34 -12.36
N GLY A 158 5.00 -20.72 -12.79
CA GLY A 158 3.75 -20.18 -12.29
C GLY A 158 3.48 -20.57 -10.83
N GLU A 159 3.80 -21.79 -10.43
CA GLU A 159 3.65 -22.24 -9.04
C GLU A 159 4.67 -21.57 -8.12
N VAL A 160 5.95 -21.52 -8.52
CA VAL A 160 7.01 -20.84 -7.75
C VAL A 160 6.71 -19.36 -7.59
N SER A 161 6.33 -18.67 -8.67
CA SER A 161 6.01 -17.24 -8.62
C SER A 161 4.81 -16.95 -7.71
N ARG A 162 3.81 -17.83 -7.70
CA ARG A 162 2.67 -17.72 -6.78
C ARG A 162 3.11 -17.85 -5.33
N THR A 163 3.87 -18.90 -4.99
CA THR A 163 4.35 -19.14 -3.63
C THR A 163 5.17 -17.96 -3.08
N LEU A 164 6.07 -17.41 -3.91
CA LEU A 164 6.90 -16.26 -3.53
C LEU A 164 6.08 -14.95 -3.37
N ASN A 165 5.08 -14.74 -4.21
CA ASN A 165 4.17 -13.60 -4.09
C ASN A 165 3.29 -13.70 -2.84
N ASP A 166 2.75 -14.90 -2.55
CA ASP A 166 1.96 -15.16 -1.35
C ASP A 166 2.80 -14.93 -0.08
N ALA A 167 4.07 -15.34 -0.09
CA ALA A 167 5.01 -15.11 0.99
C ALA A 167 5.26 -13.61 1.23
N ARG A 168 5.50 -12.84 0.17
CA ARG A 168 5.66 -11.37 0.24
C ARG A 168 4.40 -10.71 0.81
N ASP A 169 3.23 -11.10 0.33
CA ASP A 169 1.96 -10.49 0.76
C ASP A 169 1.60 -10.85 2.21
N SER A 170 1.97 -12.05 2.66
CA SER A 170 1.82 -12.49 4.05
C SER A 170 2.78 -11.72 4.98
N ALA A 171 4.06 -11.64 4.59
CA ALA A 171 5.08 -10.89 5.33
C ALA A 171 4.73 -9.40 5.42
N GLY A 172 4.28 -8.80 4.33
CA GLY A 172 3.80 -7.42 4.30
C GLY A 172 2.59 -7.18 5.20
N ARG A 173 1.63 -8.14 5.25
CA ARG A 173 0.43 -8.02 6.08
C ARG A 173 0.76 -8.12 7.57
N SER A 174 1.65 -9.05 7.95
CA SER A 174 2.13 -9.12 9.33
C SER A 174 2.86 -7.82 9.72
N ALA A 175 3.67 -7.24 8.83
CA ALA A 175 4.30 -5.95 9.07
C ALA A 175 3.28 -4.84 9.30
N GLU A 176 2.29 -4.68 8.42
CA GLU A 176 1.26 -3.63 8.52
C GLU A 176 0.40 -3.77 9.80
N MET A 177 -0.06 -4.99 10.12
CA MET A 177 -0.93 -5.21 11.28
C MET A 177 -0.23 -4.88 12.60
N ASN A 178 1.10 -5.08 12.66
CA ASN A 178 1.89 -4.79 13.84
C ASN A 178 2.33 -3.32 13.93
N LEU A 179 2.27 -2.55 12.84
CA LEU A 179 2.48 -1.10 12.92
C LEU A 179 1.33 -0.45 13.68
N LYS A 180 1.67 0.28 14.75
CA LYS A 180 0.73 1.09 15.54
C LYS A 180 0.06 2.13 14.65
N ASP A 181 -1.17 2.51 14.99
CA ASP A 181 -1.90 3.58 14.27
C ASP A 181 -1.24 4.96 14.43
N LEU A 182 -0.28 5.08 15.36
CA LEU A 182 0.58 6.25 15.55
C LEU A 182 1.71 6.35 14.52
N ASN A 183 2.00 5.28 13.78
CA ASN A 183 3.07 5.27 12.78
C ASN A 183 2.72 6.20 11.62
N ASN A 184 3.65 7.08 11.26
CA ASN A 184 3.38 8.15 10.30
C ASN A 184 3.22 7.60 8.88
N VAL A 185 3.95 6.55 8.50
CA VAL A 185 3.77 5.87 7.20
C VAL A 185 2.38 5.28 7.11
N LYS A 186 1.94 4.56 8.15
CA LYS A 186 0.60 3.96 8.21
C LYS A 186 -0.48 5.04 8.08
N GLN A 187 -0.36 6.16 8.80
CA GLN A 187 -1.29 7.28 8.71
C GLN A 187 -1.38 7.88 7.30
N MET A 188 -0.24 8.05 6.60
CA MET A 188 -0.24 8.55 5.21
C MET A 188 -1.00 7.62 4.26
N VAL A 189 -0.78 6.31 4.39
CA VAL A 189 -1.42 5.28 3.58
C VAL A 189 -2.92 5.21 3.88
N SER A 190 -3.31 5.20 5.16
CA SER A 190 -4.72 5.20 5.58
C SER A 190 -5.47 6.45 5.13
N ALA A 191 -4.83 7.63 5.17
CA ALA A 191 -5.40 8.86 4.62
C ALA A 191 -5.50 8.84 3.08
N GLY A 192 -4.71 7.99 2.42
CA GLY A 192 -4.59 7.91 0.97
C GLY A 192 -3.78 9.05 0.35
N SER A 193 -2.95 9.73 1.16
CA SER A 193 -2.16 10.88 0.72
C SER A 193 -0.97 10.49 -0.16
N LYS A 194 -0.17 9.53 0.31
CA LYS A 194 0.96 8.96 -0.43
C LYS A 194 1.34 7.59 0.12
N GLY A 195 1.82 6.73 -0.77
CA GLY A 195 2.19 5.37 -0.44
C GLY A 195 1.00 4.41 -0.47
N SER A 196 1.33 3.12 -0.39
CA SER A 196 0.40 2.00 -0.41
C SER A 196 0.92 0.91 0.52
N PHE A 197 0.10 -0.12 0.73
CA PHE A 197 0.47 -1.33 1.46
C PHE A 197 1.81 -1.93 0.96
N ILE A 198 2.01 -1.96 -0.36
CA ILE A 198 3.24 -2.50 -0.96
C ILE A 198 4.47 -1.71 -0.51
N ASN A 199 4.36 -0.40 -0.34
CA ASN A 199 5.50 0.41 0.09
C ASN A 199 5.91 0.08 1.53
N ILE A 200 4.95 -0.14 2.43
CA ILE A 200 5.22 -0.58 3.80
C ILE A 200 5.90 -1.95 3.78
N ALA A 201 5.34 -2.89 3.02
CA ALA A 201 5.89 -4.24 2.89
C ALA A 201 7.35 -4.24 2.41
N GLN A 202 7.67 -3.44 1.38
CA GLN A 202 9.03 -3.37 0.82
C GLN A 202 10.03 -2.65 1.72
N MET A 203 9.59 -1.62 2.45
CA MET A 203 10.47 -0.90 3.37
C MET A 203 10.79 -1.71 4.62
N SER A 204 9.81 -2.43 5.17
CA SER A 204 9.91 -3.08 6.49
C SER A 204 10.10 -4.59 6.44
N ALA A 205 9.48 -5.30 5.50
CA ALA A 205 9.46 -6.77 5.46
C ALA A 205 10.39 -7.36 4.40
N CYS A 206 10.00 -7.35 3.13
CA CYS A 206 10.81 -7.83 2.00
C CYS A 206 10.41 -7.13 0.70
N VAL A 207 11.38 -6.92 -0.19
CA VAL A 207 11.12 -6.28 -1.49
C VAL A 207 10.35 -7.22 -2.42
N GLY A 208 10.67 -8.52 -2.39
CA GLY A 208 9.99 -9.59 -3.14
C GLY A 208 10.63 -9.91 -4.49
N GLN A 209 9.89 -10.71 -5.28
CA GLN A 209 10.36 -11.24 -6.57
C GLN A 209 10.55 -10.12 -7.61
N GLN A 210 11.73 -10.07 -8.24
CA GLN A 210 11.99 -9.22 -9.39
C GLN A 210 11.61 -9.96 -10.67
N MET A 211 10.89 -9.27 -11.55
CA MET A 211 10.45 -9.79 -12.84
C MET A 211 10.96 -8.91 -13.96
N VAL A 212 11.32 -9.54 -15.08
CA VAL A 212 11.67 -8.89 -16.34
C VAL A 212 10.86 -9.56 -17.44
N GLU A 213 10.14 -8.79 -18.26
CA GLU A 213 9.26 -9.28 -19.32
C GLU A 213 8.23 -10.32 -18.83
N GLY A 214 7.70 -10.10 -17.62
CA GLY A 214 6.70 -10.99 -17.00
C GLY A 214 7.23 -12.35 -16.51
N LYS A 215 8.56 -12.56 -16.56
CA LYS A 215 9.21 -13.79 -16.07
C LYS A 215 10.18 -13.45 -14.94
N ARG A 216 10.53 -14.44 -14.11
CA ARG A 216 11.66 -14.33 -13.19
C ARG A 216 12.96 -14.13 -13.98
N ILE A 217 14.02 -13.66 -13.32
CA ILE A 217 15.28 -13.32 -13.98
C ILE A 217 15.78 -14.51 -14.83
N ALA A 218 15.95 -14.26 -16.13
CA ALA A 218 16.39 -15.25 -17.09
C ALA A 218 17.87 -15.61 -16.90
N PHE A 219 18.28 -16.74 -17.46
CA PHE A 219 19.69 -17.11 -17.53
C PHE A 219 20.37 -16.34 -18.65
N GLY A 220 21.07 -15.26 -18.29
CA GLY A 220 21.85 -14.45 -19.24
C GLY A 220 23.23 -15.04 -19.56
N PHE A 221 23.75 -15.93 -18.71
CA PHE A 221 24.95 -16.72 -18.96
C PHE A 221 24.57 -18.18 -19.27
N ALA A 222 25.57 -19.03 -19.56
CA ALA A 222 25.37 -20.46 -19.80
C ALA A 222 24.70 -21.16 -18.59
N ASP A 223 23.38 -21.29 -18.66
CA ASP A 223 22.46 -21.90 -17.69
C ASP A 223 22.51 -21.31 -16.27
N ARG A 224 22.81 -20.01 -16.15
CA ARG A 224 22.82 -19.29 -14.86
C ARG A 224 22.54 -17.80 -15.00
N SER A 225 22.06 -17.17 -13.94
CA SER A 225 21.70 -15.75 -13.90
C SER A 225 22.93 -14.84 -13.69
N LEU A 226 23.82 -15.21 -12.77
CA LEU A 226 25.08 -14.52 -12.49
C LEU A 226 26.24 -15.55 -12.40
N PRO A 227 27.50 -15.14 -12.63
CA PRO A 227 28.66 -16.04 -12.52
C PRO A 227 28.89 -16.58 -11.10
N HIS A 228 28.25 -15.96 -10.09
CA HIS A 228 28.29 -16.38 -8.69
C HIS A 228 27.37 -17.57 -8.37
N PHE A 229 26.43 -17.90 -9.26
CA PHE A 229 25.52 -19.04 -9.09
C PHE A 229 26.01 -20.25 -9.89
N THR A 230 25.61 -21.42 -9.41
CA THR A 230 25.81 -22.70 -10.12
C THR A 230 24.89 -22.78 -11.34
N LYS A 231 25.22 -23.68 -12.27
CA LYS A 231 24.36 -23.95 -13.42
C LYS A 231 23.05 -24.61 -12.98
N ASP A 232 21.99 -24.35 -13.74
CA ASP A 232 20.65 -24.90 -13.55
C ASP A 232 20.06 -24.60 -12.16
N ASP A 233 20.45 -23.47 -11.57
CA ASP A 233 19.93 -23.04 -10.28
C ASP A 233 18.60 -22.27 -10.45
N PHE A 234 17.49 -22.94 -10.12
CA PHE A 234 16.13 -22.39 -10.16
C PHE A 234 15.63 -21.87 -8.79
N SER A 235 16.52 -21.77 -7.80
CA SER A 235 16.22 -21.22 -6.49
C SER A 235 15.68 -19.78 -6.56
N PRO A 236 14.93 -19.33 -5.52
CA PRO A 236 14.49 -17.94 -5.43
C PRO A 236 15.65 -16.93 -5.57
N GLU A 237 16.78 -17.18 -4.91
CA GLU A 237 17.94 -16.29 -4.86
C GLU A 237 18.60 -16.14 -6.24
N SER A 238 18.80 -17.25 -6.95
CA SER A 238 19.37 -17.25 -8.31
C SER A 238 18.45 -16.54 -9.31
N LYS A 239 17.14 -16.64 -9.11
CA LYS A 239 16.11 -16.12 -10.02
C LYS A 239 15.55 -14.75 -9.61
N GLY A 240 16.21 -14.02 -8.71
CA GLY A 240 15.90 -12.62 -8.42
C GLY A 240 14.84 -12.37 -7.36
N PHE A 241 14.64 -13.30 -6.43
CA PHE A 241 13.86 -13.02 -5.22
C PHE A 241 14.70 -12.20 -4.23
N VAL A 242 14.19 -11.04 -3.83
CA VAL A 242 14.83 -10.18 -2.83
C VAL A 242 14.15 -10.41 -1.49
N GLU A 243 14.84 -11.12 -0.60
CA GLU A 243 14.39 -11.43 0.75
C GLU A 243 14.47 -10.21 1.65
N ASN A 244 15.50 -9.39 1.47
CA ASN A 244 15.74 -8.24 2.34
C ASN A 244 14.75 -7.10 2.06
N SER A 245 14.52 -6.28 3.08
CA SER A 245 13.81 -5.00 2.97
C SER A 245 14.78 -3.86 2.67
N TYR A 246 14.26 -2.70 2.25
CA TYR A 246 15.10 -1.51 2.08
C TYR A 246 15.76 -1.04 3.38
N LEU A 247 15.12 -1.29 4.54
CA LEU A 247 15.71 -0.98 5.84
C LEU A 247 16.93 -1.86 6.15
N ARG A 248 16.86 -3.16 5.82
CA ARG A 248 17.95 -4.11 6.06
C ARG A 248 19.09 -3.95 5.06
N GLY A 249 18.76 -3.49 3.85
CA GLY A 249 19.69 -3.33 2.74
C GLY A 249 19.78 -4.60 1.89
N LEU A 250 20.01 -4.41 0.60
CA LEU A 250 20.08 -5.48 -0.39
C LEU A 250 21.52 -6.01 -0.49
N THR A 251 21.64 -7.32 -0.67
CA THR A 251 22.90 -7.96 -1.09
C THR A 251 23.29 -7.53 -2.51
N PRO A 252 24.56 -7.67 -2.91
CA PRO A 252 24.99 -7.28 -4.27
C PRO A 252 24.23 -7.98 -5.40
N GLN A 253 23.88 -9.26 -5.23
CA GLN A 253 23.07 -10.02 -6.19
C GLN A 253 21.65 -9.47 -6.28
N GLU A 254 20.99 -9.29 -5.13
CA GLU A 254 19.66 -8.69 -5.04
C GLU A 254 19.61 -7.29 -5.64
N PHE A 255 20.63 -6.46 -5.36
CA PHE A 255 20.74 -5.12 -5.90
C PHE A 255 20.80 -5.13 -7.42
N PHE A 256 21.61 -6.02 -8.01
CA PHE A 256 21.71 -6.15 -9.46
C PHE A 256 20.40 -6.63 -10.10
N PHE A 257 19.75 -7.64 -9.51
CA PHE A 257 18.42 -8.11 -9.97
C PHE A 257 17.35 -7.02 -9.87
N HIS A 258 17.35 -6.26 -8.77
CA HIS A 258 16.44 -5.14 -8.57
C HIS A 258 16.69 -4.01 -9.57
N ALA A 259 17.96 -3.70 -9.87
CA ALA A 259 18.31 -2.71 -10.88
C ALA A 259 17.87 -3.13 -12.30
N MET A 260 17.96 -4.42 -12.64
CA MET A 260 17.48 -4.94 -13.92
C MET A 260 15.96 -4.76 -14.09
N ALA A 261 15.17 -5.17 -13.09
CA ALA A 261 13.72 -4.96 -13.10
C ALA A 261 13.36 -3.46 -13.09
N GLY A 262 14.08 -2.65 -12.32
CA GLY A 262 13.91 -1.19 -12.31
C GLY A 262 14.19 -0.56 -13.68
N ARG A 263 15.17 -1.06 -14.42
CA ARG A 263 15.52 -0.57 -15.76
C ARG A 263 14.41 -0.84 -16.78
N GLU A 264 13.74 -1.99 -16.71
CA GLU A 264 12.58 -2.28 -17.57
C GLU A 264 11.48 -1.22 -17.36
N GLY A 265 11.13 -0.92 -16.11
CA GLY A 265 10.12 0.09 -15.79
C GLY A 265 10.47 1.50 -16.31
N LEU A 266 11.76 1.87 -16.28
CA LEU A 266 12.22 3.14 -16.86
C LEU A 266 12.10 3.16 -18.39
N ILE A 267 12.42 2.06 -19.06
CA ILE A 267 12.29 1.93 -20.52
C ILE A 267 10.81 1.98 -20.92
N ASP A 268 9.96 1.19 -20.26
CA ASP A 268 8.51 1.18 -20.50
C ASP A 268 7.88 2.57 -20.32
N THR A 269 8.32 3.32 -19.31
CA THR A 269 7.89 4.71 -19.11
C THR A 269 8.30 5.61 -20.29
N ALA A 270 9.53 5.48 -20.78
CA ALA A 270 10.02 6.26 -21.90
C ALA A 270 9.28 5.92 -23.21
N VAL A 271 9.02 4.64 -23.46
CA VAL A 271 8.26 4.18 -24.64
C VAL A 271 6.82 4.69 -24.59
N LYS A 272 6.13 4.51 -23.46
CA LYS A 272 4.76 5.02 -23.29
C LYS A 272 4.67 6.52 -23.51
N THR A 273 5.67 7.29 -23.05
CA THR A 273 5.71 8.75 -23.25
C THR A 273 5.82 9.13 -24.74
N ALA A 274 6.45 8.29 -25.58
CA ALA A 274 6.56 8.53 -27.02
C ALA A 274 5.33 8.04 -27.80
N GLU A 275 4.63 7.01 -27.31
CA GLU A 275 3.46 6.42 -27.96
C GLU A 275 2.12 7.12 -27.63
N THR A 276 1.98 7.73 -26.43
CA THR A 276 0.78 8.47 -26.01
C THR A 276 0.82 9.94 -26.40
#